data_AF-I3TSM8-F1
#
_entry.id   AF-I3TSM8-F1
#
_cell.length_a   1.000
_cell.length_b   1.000
_cell.length_c   1.000
_cell.angle_alpha   90.00
_cell.angle_beta   90.00
_cell.angle_gamma   90.00
#
_symmetry.space_group_name_H-M   'P 1'
#
loop_
_entity.id
_entity.type
_entity.pdbx_description
1 polymer ?
#
loop_
_entity_poly.entity_id
_entity_poly.type
_entity_poly.pdbx_seq_one_letter_code
_entity_poly.pdbx_strand_id
1 'polypeptide(L)'
;MDAETNGLYGAPFAIAAVARGGGAAPAVFLGRCPLIGPVDPWVDREVIPMMTDIPCTHDGLDALLDDFWVFYRAEVEAAGDEDLVCIAHCAAPVEAGLFRRCVERDPATREFQAPFPLHDLATLLLAAGEDPRAARPYLQKAGLKLPVEDRPHDPLADAWCCLIAAENLLSEPRAAAVRA
;
A
#
# COMPACT_ATOMS: atom_id res chain seq x y z
N MET A 1 -0.29 -1.17 2.56
CA MET A 1 0.26 -1.43 1.22
C MET A 1 0.49 -0.11 0.51
N ASP A 2 1.30 -0.10 -0.54
CA ASP A 2 1.63 1.10 -1.30
C ASP A 2 1.99 0.74 -2.75
N ALA A 3 1.64 1.60 -3.70
CA ALA A 3 2.06 1.45 -5.09
C ALA A 3 2.53 2.76 -5.71
N GLU A 4 3.56 2.67 -6.54
CA GLU A 4 4.11 3.79 -7.26
C GLU A 4 3.70 3.70 -8.73
N THR A 5 3.15 4.80 -9.24
CA THR A 5 2.43 4.85 -10.53
C THR A 5 3.03 5.87 -11.49
N ASN A 6 2.89 5.62 -12.79
CA ASN A 6 3.33 6.56 -13.83
C ASN A 6 2.36 7.75 -13.94
N GLY A 7 2.48 8.70 -13.02
CA GLY A 7 1.52 9.77 -12.79
C GLY A 7 0.36 9.29 -11.90
N LEU A 8 -0.33 10.23 -11.23
CA LEU A 8 -1.27 9.92 -10.14
C LEU A 8 -2.40 8.91 -10.50
N TYR A 9 -2.85 8.88 -11.76
CA TYR A 9 -3.88 7.94 -12.25
C TYR A 9 -3.31 6.87 -13.19
N GLY A 10 -1.99 6.84 -13.38
CA GLY A 10 -1.29 5.98 -14.31
C GLY A 10 -1.23 4.52 -13.86
N ALA A 11 -0.55 3.71 -14.67
CA ALA A 11 -0.31 2.31 -14.34
C ALA A 11 0.74 2.20 -13.22
N PRO A 12 0.57 1.26 -12.27
CA PRO A 12 1.58 0.98 -11.27
C PRO A 12 2.81 0.34 -11.93
N PHE A 13 4.00 0.71 -11.46
CA PHE A 13 5.25 0.10 -11.91
C PHE A 13 6.09 -0.44 -10.76
N ALA A 14 5.76 -0.08 -9.52
CA ALA A 14 6.26 -0.75 -8.33
C ALA A 14 5.12 -0.89 -7.30
N ILE A 15 5.08 -2.01 -6.60
CA ILE A 15 4.05 -2.33 -5.61
C ILE A 15 4.74 -2.97 -4.42
N ALA A 16 4.36 -2.55 -3.21
CA ALA A 16 4.73 -3.25 -2.00
C ALA A 16 3.53 -3.48 -1.08
N ALA A 17 3.56 -4.61 -0.39
CA ALA A 17 2.60 -4.92 0.66
C ALA A 17 3.29 -5.65 1.79
N VAL A 18 2.84 -5.34 3.01
CA VAL A 18 3.30 -5.98 4.23
C VAL A 18 2.05 -6.46 4.96
N ALA A 19 2.00 -7.76 5.24
CA ALA A 19 0.95 -8.38 6.02
C ALA A 19 1.54 -8.97 7.30
N ARG A 20 0.86 -8.81 8.44
CA ARG A 20 1.26 -9.42 9.70
C ARG A 20 0.04 -9.73 10.56
N GLY A 21 0.09 -10.86 11.28
CA GLY A 21 -0.95 -11.35 12.18
C GLY A 21 -0.43 -12.43 13.13
N GLY A 22 -1.12 -12.67 14.24
CA GLY A 22 -0.91 -13.85 15.09
C GLY A 22 0.50 -14.08 15.69
N GLY A 23 1.36 -13.06 15.76
CA GLY A 23 2.74 -13.20 16.26
C GLY A 23 3.73 -13.85 15.28
N ALA A 24 3.32 -14.07 14.03
CA ALA A 24 4.20 -14.57 12.97
C ALA A 24 5.11 -13.47 12.41
N ALA A 25 6.16 -13.88 11.69
CA ALA A 25 6.98 -12.95 10.93
C ALA A 25 6.14 -12.28 9.83
N PRO A 26 6.35 -10.98 9.55
CA PRO A 26 5.63 -10.27 8.49
C PRO A 26 5.87 -10.92 7.11
N ALA A 27 4.80 -11.14 6.36
CA ALA A 27 4.87 -11.47 4.94
C ALA A 27 5.05 -10.19 4.14
N VAL A 28 5.96 -10.22 3.16
CA VAL A 28 6.34 -9.03 2.37
C VAL A 28 6.27 -9.35 0.89
N PHE A 29 5.56 -8.50 0.16
CA PHE A 29 5.63 -8.39 -1.30
C PHE A 29 6.37 -7.11 -1.67
N LEU A 30 7.33 -7.22 -2.58
CA LEU A 30 7.95 -6.09 -3.26
C LEU A 30 8.15 -6.50 -4.72
N GLY A 31 7.45 -5.83 -5.62
CA GLY A 31 7.53 -6.08 -7.05
C GLY A 31 7.72 -4.79 -7.83
N ARG A 32 8.48 -4.85 -8.93
CA ARG A 32 8.70 -3.75 -9.86
C ARG A 32 8.78 -4.26 -11.29
N CYS A 33 8.20 -3.51 -12.22
CA CYS A 33 8.35 -3.74 -13.65
C CYS A 33 8.88 -2.48 -14.37
N PRO A 34 9.39 -2.61 -15.61
CA PRO A 34 9.76 -1.46 -16.42
C PRO A 34 8.56 -0.58 -16.77
N LEU A 35 8.80 0.73 -16.79
CA LEU A 35 7.86 1.68 -17.38
C LEU A 35 7.91 1.57 -18.90
N ILE A 36 6.76 1.33 -19.52
CA ILE A 36 6.62 1.25 -20.98
C ILE A 36 5.92 2.51 -21.49
N GLY A 37 6.58 3.22 -22.40
CA GLY A 37 6.06 4.45 -23.01
C GLY A 37 6.53 5.73 -22.32
N PRO A 38 5.83 6.87 -22.55
CA PRO A 38 6.17 8.14 -21.93
C PRO A 38 6.10 8.07 -20.41
N VAL A 39 7.18 8.51 -19.74
CA VAL A 39 7.23 8.64 -18.27
C VAL A 39 6.72 10.02 -17.89
N ASP A 40 5.89 10.07 -16.86
CA ASP A 40 5.43 11.32 -16.27
C ASP A 40 6.64 12.14 -15.75
N PRO A 41 6.75 13.44 -16.09
CA PRO A 41 7.92 14.25 -15.72
C PRO A 41 8.15 14.42 -14.22
N TRP A 42 7.12 14.26 -13.39
CA TRP A 42 7.28 14.27 -11.94
C TRP A 42 7.80 12.93 -11.44
N VAL A 43 7.28 11.80 -11.97
CA VAL A 43 7.78 10.45 -11.65
C VAL A 43 9.26 10.28 -12.02
N ASP A 44 9.65 10.73 -13.20
CA ASP A 44 11.04 10.65 -13.67
C ASP A 44 12.02 11.38 -12.74
N ARG A 45 11.59 12.52 -12.16
CA ARG A 45 12.42 13.37 -11.33
C ARG A 45 12.40 13.00 -9.85
N GLU A 46 11.26 12.59 -9.32
CA GLU A 46 11.04 12.47 -7.87
C GLU A 46 10.95 11.02 -7.38
N VAL A 47 10.39 10.11 -8.20
CA VAL A 47 10.08 8.74 -7.77
C VAL A 47 11.17 7.76 -8.20
N ILE A 48 11.49 7.71 -9.50
CA ILE A 48 12.48 6.76 -10.04
C ILE A 48 13.84 6.83 -9.35
N PRO A 49 14.40 8.03 -9.04
CA PRO A 49 15.69 8.13 -8.35
C PRO A 49 15.69 7.53 -6.94
N MET A 50 14.53 7.37 -6.30
CA MET A 50 14.42 6.80 -4.96
C MET A 50 14.43 5.26 -4.98
N MET A 51 14.24 4.65 -6.16
CA MET A 51 14.11 3.21 -6.33
C MET A 51 15.34 2.55 -6.97
N THR A 52 16.51 3.18 -6.96
CA THR A 52 17.67 2.68 -7.72
C THR A 52 18.18 1.32 -7.26
N ASP A 53 17.91 0.95 -6.01
CA ASP A 53 18.25 -0.32 -5.36
C ASP A 53 17.11 -1.35 -5.40
N ILE A 54 15.92 -0.98 -5.91
CA ILE A 54 14.80 -1.90 -6.10
C ILE A 54 14.92 -2.53 -7.50
N PRO A 55 15.27 -3.82 -7.62
CA PRO A 55 15.42 -4.45 -8.92
C PRO A 55 14.07 -4.55 -9.66
N CYS A 56 14.09 -4.51 -10.99
CA CYS A 56 12.94 -4.94 -11.77
C CYS A 56 12.79 -6.47 -11.63
N THR A 57 11.74 -6.89 -10.91
CA THR A 57 11.43 -8.30 -10.62
C THR A 57 10.52 -8.92 -11.67
N HIS A 58 9.84 -8.09 -12.47
CA HIS A 58 8.84 -8.51 -13.46
C HIS A 58 9.10 -7.86 -14.80
N ASP A 59 8.85 -8.59 -15.90
CA ASP A 59 9.06 -8.08 -17.26
C ASP A 59 8.02 -7.04 -17.70
N GLY A 60 6.89 -6.94 -16.98
CA GLY A 60 5.82 -6.00 -17.32
C GLY A 60 4.71 -5.91 -16.27
N LEU A 61 3.81 -4.96 -16.49
CA LEU A 61 2.66 -4.66 -15.62
C LEU A 61 1.81 -5.91 -15.33
N ASP A 62 1.52 -6.68 -16.37
CA ASP A 62 0.65 -7.84 -16.28
C ASP A 62 1.15 -8.89 -15.28
N ALA A 63 2.44 -9.25 -15.38
CA ALA A 63 3.07 -10.20 -14.46
C ALA A 63 3.14 -9.63 -13.03
N LEU A 64 3.44 -8.33 -12.90
CA LEU A 64 3.46 -7.66 -11.60
C LEU A 64 2.08 -7.68 -10.91
N LEU A 65 1.00 -7.40 -11.65
CA LEU A 65 -0.36 -7.40 -11.12
C LEU A 65 -0.84 -8.81 -10.72
N ASP A 66 -0.46 -9.83 -11.49
CA ASP A 66 -0.85 -11.21 -11.20
C ASP A 66 -0.10 -11.76 -9.98
N ASP A 67 1.20 -11.50 -9.85
CA ASP A 67 1.97 -11.92 -8.67
C ASP A 67 1.54 -11.17 -7.40
N PHE A 68 1.26 -9.86 -7.51
CA PHE A 68 0.67 -9.10 -6.41
C PHE A 68 -0.69 -9.68 -5.99
N TRP A 69 -1.52 -10.05 -6.95
CA TRP A 69 -2.82 -10.67 -6.68
C TRP A 69 -2.66 -12.02 -5.97
N VAL A 70 -1.73 -12.87 -6.43
CA VAL A 70 -1.41 -14.16 -5.77
C VAL A 70 -0.99 -13.94 -4.33
N PHE A 71 -0.08 -12.98 -4.07
CA PHE A 71 0.31 -12.62 -2.71
C PHE A 71 -0.90 -12.18 -1.88
N TYR A 72 -1.69 -11.22 -2.36
CA TYR A 72 -2.86 -10.72 -1.64
C TYR A 72 -3.86 -11.84 -1.32
N ARG A 73 -4.14 -12.74 -2.28
CA ARG A 73 -5.05 -13.87 -2.05
C ARG A 73 -4.51 -14.89 -1.05
N ALA A 74 -3.20 -15.14 -1.05
CA ALA A 74 -2.57 -16.00 -0.06
C ALA A 74 -2.70 -15.41 1.35
N GLU A 75 -2.56 -14.09 1.52
CA GLU A 75 -2.76 -13.43 2.82
C GLU A 75 -4.23 -13.42 3.25
N VAL A 76 -5.17 -13.27 2.31
CA VAL A 76 -6.61 -13.44 2.60
C VAL A 76 -6.91 -14.86 3.08
N GLU A 77 -6.34 -15.87 2.43
CA GLU A 77 -6.52 -17.27 2.84
C GLU A 77 -5.86 -17.55 4.20
N ALA A 78 -4.66 -17.00 4.45
CA ALA A 78 -3.94 -17.16 5.70
C ALA A 78 -4.65 -16.51 6.90
N ALA A 79 -5.39 -15.42 6.67
CA ALA A 79 -6.22 -14.79 7.71
C ALA A 79 -7.38 -15.70 8.16
N GLY A 80 -7.86 -16.61 7.30
CA GLY A 80 -8.88 -17.59 7.64
C GLY A 80 -10.20 -16.93 8.07
N ASP A 81 -10.61 -17.19 9.31
CA ASP A 81 -11.82 -16.59 9.92
C ASP A 81 -11.57 -15.18 10.48
N GLU A 82 -10.30 -14.72 10.55
CA GLU A 82 -9.98 -13.33 10.87
C GLU A 82 -10.16 -12.47 9.60
N ASP A 83 -10.84 -11.33 9.73
CA ASP A 83 -10.97 -10.40 8.61
C ASP A 83 -9.61 -9.75 8.30
N LEU A 84 -9.05 -10.01 7.11
CA LEU A 84 -7.86 -9.31 6.62
C LEU A 84 -8.19 -7.83 6.41
N VAL A 85 -7.66 -6.96 7.28
CA VAL A 85 -7.77 -5.51 7.14
C VAL A 85 -6.76 -5.01 6.10
N CYS A 86 -7.24 -4.70 4.89
CA CYS A 86 -6.41 -4.07 3.87
C CYS A 86 -6.43 -2.54 4.02
N ILE A 87 -5.26 -1.93 4.15
CA ILE A 87 -5.09 -0.48 4.35
C ILE A 87 -3.96 0.09 3.48
N ALA A 88 -4.19 1.30 2.96
CA ALA A 88 -3.21 2.11 2.24
C ALA A 88 -3.25 3.57 2.73
N HIS A 89 -2.19 4.34 2.46
CA HIS A 89 -2.14 5.76 2.80
C HIS A 89 -2.52 6.60 1.58
N CYS A 90 -3.58 7.41 1.68
CA CYS A 90 -4.12 8.13 0.52
C CYS A 90 -4.54 7.17 -0.61
N ALA A 91 -5.32 6.15 -0.22
CA ALA A 91 -5.67 4.98 -1.01
C ALA A 91 -6.33 5.29 -2.38
N ALA A 92 -6.97 6.46 -2.49
CA ALA A 92 -7.52 6.95 -3.75
C ALA A 92 -6.64 8.10 -4.30
N PRO A 93 -6.25 8.04 -5.59
CA PRO A 93 -6.71 7.09 -6.60
C PRO A 93 -5.84 5.84 -6.79
N VAL A 94 -4.67 5.76 -6.16
CA VAL A 94 -3.61 4.83 -6.55
C VAL A 94 -3.94 3.38 -6.19
N GLU A 95 -4.10 3.04 -4.91
CA GLU A 95 -4.35 1.65 -4.47
C GLU A 95 -5.75 1.17 -4.86
N ALA A 96 -6.74 2.06 -4.84
CA ALA A 96 -8.06 1.77 -5.40
C ALA A 96 -7.96 1.42 -6.90
N GLY A 97 -7.16 2.16 -7.66
CA GLY A 97 -6.87 1.90 -9.07
C GLY A 97 -6.08 0.61 -9.29
N LEU A 98 -5.14 0.27 -8.40
CA LEU A 98 -4.41 -0.99 -8.43
C LEU A 98 -5.35 -2.19 -8.32
N PHE A 99 -6.17 -2.24 -7.26
CA PHE A 99 -7.09 -3.37 -7.08
C PHE A 99 -8.11 -3.46 -8.20
N ARG A 100 -8.61 -2.32 -8.69
CA ARG A 100 -9.47 -2.30 -9.88
C ARG A 100 -8.79 -2.95 -11.08
N ARG A 101 -7.53 -2.60 -11.37
CA ARG A 101 -6.75 -3.23 -12.46
C ARG A 101 -6.56 -4.72 -12.23
N CYS A 102 -6.27 -5.16 -11.00
CA CYS A 102 -6.18 -6.58 -10.69
C CYS A 102 -7.49 -7.31 -10.99
N VAL A 103 -8.65 -6.75 -10.64
CA VAL A 103 -9.96 -7.34 -10.92
C VAL A 103 -10.27 -7.35 -12.41
N GLU A 104 -10.02 -6.25 -13.12
CA GLU A 104 -10.28 -6.12 -14.57
C GLU A 104 -9.49 -7.13 -15.43
N ARG A 105 -8.40 -7.71 -14.90
CA ARG A 105 -7.63 -8.77 -15.58
C ARG A 105 -8.35 -10.11 -15.64
N ASP A 106 -9.12 -10.44 -14.61
CA ASP A 106 -9.92 -11.67 -14.58
C ASP A 106 -11.22 -11.45 -13.79
N PRO A 107 -12.18 -10.68 -14.34
CA PRO A 107 -13.41 -10.34 -13.62
C PRO A 107 -14.20 -11.58 -13.19
N ALA A 108 -14.17 -12.65 -14.01
CA ALA A 108 -14.92 -13.87 -13.77
C ALA A 108 -14.52 -14.56 -12.46
N THR A 109 -13.27 -14.42 -12.02
CA THR A 109 -12.79 -15.02 -10.76
C THR A 109 -12.54 -13.99 -9.67
N ARG A 110 -12.28 -12.72 -10.01
CA ARG A 110 -11.78 -11.70 -9.05
C ARG A 110 -12.82 -10.68 -8.57
N GLU A 111 -14.00 -10.57 -9.19
CA GLU A 111 -14.99 -9.49 -8.95
C GLU A 111 -15.29 -9.20 -7.47
N PHE A 112 -15.42 -10.24 -6.65
CA PHE A 112 -15.76 -10.12 -5.22
C PHE A 112 -14.60 -10.46 -4.28
N GLN A 113 -13.36 -10.47 -4.80
CA GLN A 113 -12.19 -10.92 -4.06
C GLN A 113 -11.25 -9.80 -3.62
N ALA A 114 -11.35 -8.62 -4.23
CA ALA A 114 -10.58 -7.44 -3.84
C ALA A 114 -11.09 -6.85 -2.50
N PRO A 115 -10.29 -6.04 -1.79
CA PRO A 115 -10.71 -5.47 -0.52
C PRO A 115 -11.96 -4.61 -0.67
N PHE A 116 -12.98 -4.92 0.13
CA PHE A 116 -14.18 -4.13 0.21
C PHE A 116 -14.72 -4.15 1.66
N PRO A 117 -14.44 -3.10 2.47
CA PRO A 117 -13.77 -1.85 2.10
C PRO A 117 -12.24 -1.98 1.96
N LEU A 118 -11.65 -1.13 1.11
CA LEU A 118 -10.24 -0.75 1.23
C LEU A 118 -10.15 0.40 2.25
N HIS A 119 -9.43 0.19 3.35
CA HIS A 119 -9.28 1.22 4.37
C HIS A 119 -8.21 2.25 4.00
N ASP A 120 -8.41 3.50 4.41
CA ASP A 120 -7.46 4.58 4.18
C ASP A 120 -6.91 5.12 5.50
N LEU A 121 -5.59 5.03 5.67
CA LEU A 121 -4.88 5.58 6.83
C LEU A 121 -5.13 7.09 6.99
N ALA A 122 -5.32 7.82 5.89
CA ALA A 122 -5.62 9.25 5.94
C ALA A 122 -6.86 9.54 6.80
N THR A 123 -7.86 8.65 6.77
CA THR A 123 -9.06 8.77 7.61
C THR A 123 -8.75 8.53 9.09
N LEU A 124 -7.87 7.56 9.39
CA LEU A 124 -7.47 7.27 10.78
C LEU A 124 -6.64 8.41 11.38
N LEU A 125 -5.76 9.02 10.58
CA LEU A 125 -4.98 10.21 10.92
C LEU A 125 -5.89 11.41 11.17
N LEU A 126 -6.85 11.67 10.26
CA LEU A 126 -7.85 12.72 10.43
C LEU A 126 -8.62 12.55 11.74
N ALA A 127 -9.08 11.33 12.02
CA ALA A 127 -9.83 11.01 13.23
C ALA A 127 -8.99 11.12 14.52
N ALA A 128 -7.65 11.11 14.41
CA ALA A 128 -6.73 11.36 15.53
C ALA A 128 -6.32 12.84 15.65
N GLY A 129 -6.83 13.73 14.79
CA GLY A 129 -6.47 15.14 14.78
C GLY A 129 -5.10 15.45 14.14
N GLU A 130 -4.57 14.52 13.35
CA GLU A 130 -3.31 14.67 12.61
C GLU A 130 -3.57 15.12 11.16
N ASP A 131 -2.53 15.55 10.43
CA ASP A 131 -2.64 15.80 8.98
C ASP A 131 -2.87 14.47 8.24
N PRO A 132 -3.98 14.29 7.50
CA PRO A 132 -4.31 13.05 6.79
C PRO A 132 -3.24 12.59 5.79
N ARG A 133 -2.37 13.50 5.33
CA ARG A 133 -1.33 13.22 4.33
C ARG A 133 0.06 13.01 4.95
N ALA A 134 0.17 13.03 6.27
CA ALA A 134 1.46 13.10 6.97
C ALA A 134 1.77 11.85 7.80
N ALA A 135 1.75 10.66 7.19
CA ALA A 135 2.04 9.41 7.89
C ALA A 135 3.47 9.35 8.48
N ARG A 136 4.50 9.78 7.74
CA ARG A 136 5.88 9.82 8.27
C ARG A 136 6.04 10.79 9.45
N PRO A 137 5.60 12.07 9.36
CA PRO A 137 5.60 12.97 10.52
C PRO A 137 4.85 12.43 11.73
N TYR A 138 3.74 11.71 11.50
CA TYR A 138 3.02 11.03 12.58
C TYR A 138 3.90 10.00 13.29
N LEU A 139 4.56 9.09 12.56
CA LEU A 139 5.45 8.10 13.16
C LEU A 139 6.60 8.74 13.96
N GLN A 140 7.20 9.81 13.42
CA GLN A 140 8.25 10.56 14.09
C GLN A 140 7.75 11.16 15.42
N LYS A 141 6.57 11.79 15.40
CA LYS A 141 5.92 12.35 16.60
C LYS A 141 5.60 11.27 17.64
N ALA A 142 5.15 10.10 17.19
CA ALA A 142 4.83 8.95 18.04
C ALA A 142 6.06 8.17 18.54
N GLY A 143 7.27 8.53 18.08
CA GLY A 143 8.51 7.82 18.45
C GLY A 143 8.63 6.42 17.85
N LEU A 144 7.89 6.15 16.77
CA LEU A 144 7.85 4.86 16.07
C LEU A 144 8.91 4.82 14.95
N LYS A 145 9.43 3.62 14.67
CA LYS A 145 10.50 3.42 13.68
C LYS A 145 10.08 2.41 12.62
N LEU A 146 10.50 2.65 11.38
CA LEU A 146 10.40 1.67 10.30
C LEU A 146 11.45 0.56 10.49
N PRO A 147 11.14 -0.68 10.10
CA PRO A 147 12.10 -1.79 10.08
C PRO A 147 12.99 -1.80 8.82
N VAL A 148 12.83 -0.80 7.96
CA VAL A 148 13.57 -0.59 6.71
C VAL A 148 14.11 0.84 6.67
N GLU A 149 14.98 1.14 5.71
CA GLU A 149 15.43 2.52 5.48
C GLU A 149 14.23 3.40 5.10
N ASP A 150 14.08 4.55 5.78
CA ASP A 150 13.01 5.51 5.49
C ASP A 150 13.42 6.37 4.29
N ARG A 151 12.97 5.96 3.10
CA ARG A 151 13.19 6.69 1.87
C ARG A 151 11.85 7.12 1.27
N PRO A 152 11.66 8.41 0.96
CA PRO A 152 10.48 8.86 0.24
C PRO A 152 10.33 8.12 -1.09
N HIS A 153 9.10 7.75 -1.45
CA HIS A 153 8.79 7.05 -2.69
C HIS A 153 9.43 5.65 -2.83
N ASP A 154 9.84 5.05 -1.72
CA ASP A 154 10.10 3.61 -1.65
C ASP A 154 8.80 2.92 -1.22
N PRO A 155 8.18 2.08 -2.07
CA PRO A 155 6.87 1.51 -1.78
C PRO A 155 6.93 0.59 -0.56
N LEU A 156 8.06 -0.06 -0.28
CA LEU A 156 8.20 -0.92 0.91
C LEU A 156 8.26 -0.09 2.18
N ALA A 157 9.04 1.00 2.18
CA ALA A 157 9.06 1.95 3.29
C ALA A 157 7.66 2.52 3.56
N ASP A 158 6.91 2.81 2.50
CA ASP A 158 5.58 3.42 2.58
C ASP A 158 4.51 2.44 3.02
N ALA A 159 4.58 1.20 2.56
CA ALA A 159 3.76 0.11 3.05
C ALA A 159 3.99 -0.14 4.56
N TRP A 160 5.26 -0.13 5.01
CA TRP A 160 5.60 -0.23 6.44
C TRP A 160 5.10 0.96 7.24
N CYS A 161 5.29 2.17 6.72
CA CYS A 161 4.82 3.40 7.35
C CYS A 161 3.31 3.35 7.55
N CYS A 162 2.58 2.92 6.52
CA CYS A 162 1.14 2.79 6.56
C CYS A 162 0.70 1.79 7.63
N LEU A 163 1.30 0.60 7.64
CA LEU A 163 0.96 -0.48 8.57
C LEU A 163 1.19 -0.06 10.03
N ILE A 164 2.39 0.42 10.36
CA ILE A 164 2.77 0.78 11.72
C ILE A 164 1.91 1.93 12.24
N ALA A 165 1.64 2.94 11.39
CA ALA A 165 0.78 4.05 11.76
C ALA A 165 -0.65 3.57 12.06
N ALA A 166 -1.22 2.73 11.18
CA ALA A 166 -2.56 2.19 11.36
C ALA A 166 -2.69 1.41 12.68
N GLU A 167 -1.74 0.56 13.02
CA GLU A 167 -1.82 -0.28 14.22
C GLU A 167 -1.66 0.51 15.50
N ASN A 168 -0.75 1.50 15.52
CA ASN A 168 -0.68 2.41 16.64
C ASN A 168 -2.00 3.18 16.80
N LEU A 169 -2.54 3.69 15.71
CA LEU A 169 -3.81 4.41 15.69
C LEU A 169 -5.02 3.56 16.13
N LEU A 170 -5.04 2.28 15.80
CA LEU A 170 -6.14 1.36 16.12
C LEU A 170 -6.01 0.72 17.52
N SER A 171 -4.82 0.71 18.11
CA SER A 171 -4.59 0.20 19.47
C SER A 171 -4.91 1.21 20.58
N GLU A 172 -5.03 2.50 20.25
CA GLU A 172 -5.38 3.54 21.21
C GLU A 172 -6.90 3.63 21.49
N PRO A 173 -7.35 3.65 22.76
CA PRO A 173 -8.74 3.86 23.08
C PRO A 173 -9.17 5.29 22.73
N ARG A 174 -10.08 5.45 21.75
CA ARG A 174 -10.55 6.76 21.29
C ARG A 174 -11.88 7.17 21.91
N ALA A 175 -11.99 8.43 22.33
CA ALA A 175 -13.27 9.07 22.61
C ALA A 175 -13.97 9.39 21.28
N ALA A 176 -15.11 8.75 21.01
CA ALA A 176 -15.85 8.95 19.79
C ALA A 176 -16.40 10.39 19.71
N ALA A 177 -15.98 11.14 18.69
CA ALA A 177 -16.69 12.31 18.22
C ALA A 177 -16.71 12.32 16.70
N VAL A 178 -17.55 11.47 16.11
CA VAL A 178 -17.99 11.65 14.73
C VAL A 178 -19.28 12.45 14.79
N ARG A 179 -19.28 13.65 14.22
CA ARG A 179 -20.51 14.39 13.92
C ARG A 179 -20.66 14.41 12.40
N ALA A 180 -21.78 13.88 11.94
CA ALA A 180 -22.19 13.88 10.54
C ALA A 180 -22.55 15.30 10.09
#